data_AF-A0A842PH76-F1
#
_entry.id   AF-A0A842PH76-F1
#
_cell.length_a   1.000
_cell.length_b   1.000
_cell.length_c   1.000
_cell.angle_alpha   90.00
_cell.angle_beta   90.00
_cell.angle_gamma   90.00
#
_symmetry.space_group_name_H-M   'P 1'
#
loop_
_entity.id
_entity.type
_entity.pdbx_description
1 polymer ?
#
loop_
_entity_poly.entity_id
_entity_poly.type
_entity_poly.pdbx_seq_one_letter_code
_entity_poly.pdbx_strand_id
1 'polypeptide(L)' 'MVELNERYIVDKDGKKSAVILDIEDFKGVMELLKKYDEIETYDTEDVTADIIEAFKDLKKGKIHLAREILNEL' A
#
# COMPACT_ATOMS: atom_id res chain seq x y z
N MET A 1 -2.28 -7.95 -13.11
CA MET A 1 -2.63 -6.75 -13.88
C MET A 1 -4.05 -6.96 -14.38
N VAL A 2 -4.93 -5.98 -14.20
CA VAL A 2 -6.29 -6.06 -14.75
C VAL A 2 -6.21 -5.69 -16.23
N GLU A 3 -6.71 -6.55 -17.11
CA GLU A 3 -6.88 -6.19 -18.52
C GLU A 3 -8.12 -5.31 -18.65
N LEU A 4 -7.97 -4.13 -19.24
CA LEU A 4 -9.05 -3.14 -19.39
C LEU A 4 -9.39 -2.99 -20.87
N ASN A 5 -10.68 -3.03 -21.20
CA ASN A 5 -11.14 -2.74 -22.57
C ASN A 5 -11.39 -1.23 -22.74
N GLU A 6 -10.30 -0.48 -22.65
CA GLU A 6 -10.30 0.98 -22.63
C GLU A 6 -10.67 1.62 -23.97
N ARG A 7 -11.63 2.54 -23.92
CA ARG A 7 -11.99 3.45 -25.02
C ARG A 7 -11.76 4.88 -24.56
N TYR A 8 -11.36 5.77 -25.45
CA TYR A 8 -10.99 7.14 -25.07
C TYR A 8 -11.90 8.16 -25.74
N ILE A 9 -12.26 9.20 -24.98
CA ILE A 9 -12.75 10.46 -25.54
C ILE A 9 -11.53 11.29 -25.86
N VAL A 10 -11.41 11.71 -27.12
CA VAL A 10 -10.32 12.56 -27.61
C VAL A 10 -10.83 13.96 -27.91
N ASP A 11 -10.02 14.97 -27.61
CA ASP A 11 -10.31 16.34 -27.99
C ASP A 11 -10.03 16.59 -29.48
N LYS A 12 -10.28 17.82 -29.92
CA LYS A 12 -10.06 18.27 -31.30
C LYS A 12 -8.60 18.16 -31.78
N ASP A 13 -7.65 18.11 -30.86
CA ASP A 13 -6.22 18.01 -31.12
C ASP A 13 -5.73 16.54 -31.03
N GLY A 14 -6.67 15.59 -30.83
CA GLY A 14 -6.41 14.16 -30.73
C GLY A 14 -5.91 13.72 -29.34
N LYS A 15 -5.92 14.62 -28.34
CA LYS A 15 -5.47 14.31 -26.99
C LYS A 15 -6.58 13.61 -26.22
N LYS A 16 -6.23 12.50 -25.57
CA LYS A 16 -7.15 11.73 -24.71
C LYS A 16 -7.51 12.56 -23.47
N SER A 17 -8.79 12.90 -23.32
CA SER A 17 -9.30 13.71 -22.20
C SER A 17 -10.04 12.88 -21.14
N ALA A 18 -10.61 11.74 -21.54
CA ALA A 18 -11.29 10.82 -20.64
C ALA A 18 -11.21 9.38 -21.16
N VAL A 19 -11.38 8.41 -20.26
CA VAL A 19 -11.51 6.99 -20.57
C VAL A 19 -12.94 6.53 -20.30
N ILE A 20 -13.48 5.73 -21.21
CA ILE A 20 -14.75 5.03 -21.08
C ILE A 20 -14.38 3.58 -20.75
N LEU A 21 -14.83 3.14 -19.58
CA LEU A 21 -14.69 1.78 -19.08
C LEU A 21 -16.07 1.17 -18.89
N ASP A 22 -16.16 -0.13 -19.10
CA ASP A 22 -17.34 -0.86 -18.67
C ASP A 22 -17.41 -0.86 -17.14
N ILE A 23 -18.61 -0.96 -16.59
CA ILE A 23 -18.83 -0.79 -15.15
C ILE A 23 -18.08 -1.83 -14.31
N GLU A 24 -17.85 -3.01 -14.86
CA GLU A 24 -17.09 -4.10 -14.21
C GLU A 24 -15.61 -3.74 -14.11
N ASP A 25 -15.02 -3.27 -15.22
CA ASP A 25 -13.64 -2.78 -15.28
C ASP A 25 -13.42 -1.62 -14.31
N PHE A 26 -14.35 -0.66 -14.27
CA PHE A 26 -14.29 0.47 -13.33
C PHE A 26 -14.29 -0.01 -11.87
N LYS A 27 -15.18 -0.94 -11.51
CA LYS A 27 -15.22 -1.50 -10.14
C LYS A 27 -13.92 -2.19 -9.77
N GLY A 28 -13.36 -2.99 -10.68
CA GLY A 28 -12.07 -3.66 -10.46
C GLY A 28 -10.91 -2.69 -10.22
N VAL A 29 -10.85 -1.60 -11.00
CA VAL A 29 -9.85 -0.53 -10.79
C VAL A 29 -10.05 0.16 -9.43
N MET A 30 -11.30 0.47 -9.06
CA MET A 30 -11.59 1.11 -7.77
C MET A 30 -11.27 0.23 -6.56
N GLU A 31 -11.48 -1.07 -6.64
CA GLU A 31 -11.09 -2.01 -5.58
C GLU A 31 -9.57 -2.10 -5.42
N LEU A 32 -8.83 -2.08 -6.52
CA LEU A 32 -7.37 -2.02 -6.48
C LEU A 32 -6.88 -0.72 -5.83
N LEU A 33 -7.47 0.43 -6.19
CA LEU A 33 -7.11 1.72 -5.60
C LEU A 33 -7.32 1.71 -4.09
N LYS A 34 -8.46 1.21 -3.60
CA LYS A 34 -8.72 1.06 -2.15
C LYS A 34 -7.67 0.20 -1.47
N LYS A 35 -7.29 -0.92 -2.08
CA LYS A 35 -6.25 -1.80 -1.54
C LYS A 35 -4.89 -1.10 -1.46
N TYR A 36 -4.57 -0.21 -2.41
CA TYR A 36 -3.34 0.58 -2.34
C TYR A 36 -3.42 1.71 -1.30
N ASP A 37 -4.57 2.37 -1.16
CA ASP A 37 -4.79 3.37 -0.11
C ASP A 37 -4.67 2.75 1.29
N GLU A 38 -5.16 1.52 1.48
CA GLU A 38 -4.98 0.75 2.73
C GLU A 38 -3.52 0.38 3.02
N ILE A 39 -2.64 0.34 2.00
CA ILE A 39 -1.21 0.08 2.17
C ILE A 39 -0.46 1.36 2.60
N GLU A 40 -0.99 2.56 2.33
CA GLU A 40 -0.36 3.84 2.69
C GLU A 40 -0.56 4.29 4.16
N THR A 41 -1.21 3.49 5.01
CA THR A 41 -1.31 3.78 6.46
C THR A 41 -0.39 2.88 7.28
N TYR A 42 0.91 2.85 6.98
CA TYR A 42 1.89 2.62 8.04
C TYR A 42 2.17 3.98 8.67
N ASP A 43 1.44 4.26 9.74
CA ASP A 43 1.59 5.45 10.57
C ASP A 43 3.04 5.49 11.10
N THR A 44 3.86 6.34 10.50
CA THR A 44 5.30 6.43 10.83
C THR A 44 5.55 7.09 12.20
N GLU A 45 4.49 7.54 12.88
CA GLU A 45 4.59 8.15 14.20
C GLU A 45 5.00 7.13 15.29
N ASP A 46 4.57 5.86 15.19
CA ASP A 46 4.80 4.86 16.25
C ASP A 46 6.17 4.14 16.14
N VAL A 47 6.78 4.19 14.95
CA VAL A 47 8.10 3.58 14.69
C VAL A 47 9.17 4.16 15.61
N THR A 48 9.02 5.44 16.01
CA THR A 48 9.99 6.10 16.89
C THR A 48 9.95 5.54 18.31
N ALA A 49 8.76 5.22 18.83
CA ALA A 49 8.59 4.68 20.18
C ALA A 49 9.13 3.25 20.26
N ASP A 50 8.76 2.41 19.29
CA ASP A 50 9.22 1.01 19.19
C ASP A 50 10.75 0.92 19.00
N ILE A 51 11.32 1.80 18.17
CA ILE A 51 12.77 1.88 18.00
C ILE A 51 13.44 2.31 19.32
N ILE A 52 12.90 3.31 20.02
CA ILE A 52 13.45 3.76 21.30
C ILE A 52 13.37 2.66 22.36
N GLU A 53 12.29 1.89 22.41
CA GLU A 53 12.15 0.75 23.32
C GLU A 53 13.13 -0.37 22.98
N ALA A 54 13.24 -0.75 21.71
CA ALA A 54 14.23 -1.72 21.25
C ALA A 54 15.66 -1.31 21.61
N PHE A 55 16.02 -0.01 21.46
CA PHE A 55 17.32 0.50 21.89
C PHE A 55 17.53 0.46 23.42
N LYS A 56 16.47 0.65 24.22
CA LYS A 56 16.55 0.52 25.69
C LYS A 56 16.79 -0.93 26.11
N ASP A 57 16.14 -1.89 25.46
CA ASP A 57 16.31 -3.31 25.75
C ASP A 57 17.69 -3.82 25.34
N LEU A 58 18.21 -3.37 24.18
CA LEU A 58 19.59 -3.60 23.78
C LEU A 58 20.59 -3.06 24.83
N LYS A 59 20.39 -1.84 25.36
CA LYS A 59 21.24 -1.28 26.41
C LYS A 59 21.17 -2.03 27.73
N LYS A 60 20.05 -2.70 28.03
CA LYS A 60 19.87 -3.54 29.23
C LYS A 60 20.36 -4.98 29.03
N GLY A 61 20.92 -5.32 27.86
CA GLY A 61 21.44 -6.65 27.55
C GLY A 61 20.36 -7.69 27.25
N LYS A 62 19.11 -7.27 27.02
CA LYS A 62 18.04 -8.15 26.55
C LYS A 62 18.13 -8.25 25.03
N ILE A 63 18.85 -9.26 24.55
CA ILE A 63 18.98 -9.56 23.13
C ILE A 63 18.22 -10.85 22.86
N HIS A 64 17.17 -10.77 22.06
CA HIS A 64 16.40 -11.92 21.59
C HIS A 64 16.85 -12.26 20.16
N LEU A 65 16.97 -13.54 19.84
CA LEU A 65 17.29 -13.94 18.47
C LEU A 65 16.05 -13.79 17.60
N ALA A 66 16.18 -13.28 16.38
CA ALA A 66 15.04 -13.03 15.49
C ALA A 66 14.12 -14.26 15.28
N ARG A 67 14.70 -15.47 15.33
CA ARG A 67 13.97 -16.75 15.25
C ARG A 67 13.03 -17.03 16.43
N GLU A 68 13.25 -16.41 17.59
CA GLU A 68 12.44 -16.60 18.79
C GLU A 68 11.18 -15.72 18.72
N ILE A 69 11.31 -14.51 18.17
CA ILE A 69 10.21 -13.55 18.00
C ILE A 69 9.25 -13.99 16.88
N LEU A 70 9.78 -14.55 15.79
CA LEU A 70 8.99 -14.92 14.60
C LEU A 70 8.13 -16.19 14.76
N ASN A 71 8.30 -16.95 15.84
CA ASN A 71 7.52 -18.17 16.10
C ASN A 71 6.33 -17.94 17.06
N GLU A 72 6.14 -16.74 17.58
CA GLU A 72 5.01 -16.36 18.46
C GLU A 72 3.91 -15.56 17.74
N LEU A 73 4.05 -15.35 16.42
CA LEU A 73 3.05 -14.77 15.51
C LEU A 73 2.43 -15.86 14.63
#